data_AF-A0A969E0Q2-F1
#
_entry.id   AF-A0A969E0Q2-F1
#
_cell.length_a   1.000
_cell.length_b   1.000
_cell.length_c   1.000
_cell.angle_alpha   90.00
_cell.angle_beta   90.00
_cell.angle_gamma   90.00
#
_symmetry.space_group_name_H-M   'P 1'
#
loop_
_entity.id
_entity.type
_entity.pdbx_description
1 polymer ?
#
loop_
_entity_poly.entity_id
_entity_poly.type
_entity_poly.pdbx_seq_one_letter_code
_entity_poly.pdbx_strand_id
1 'polypeptide(L)'
;MALGIVLSPGLGRMTQAMPPNSRPDSGDQTAEILQNRTALSGGTLATVEKFTQTAFAQPLKNLDRKRRHVFAFGDHLFNTQWVQAPSSTAKLDGLGPLFNRSSCAGCHIRDGRGRPPLAHETRMLSKLVRLSIPGQNERGGPLPHPVYGGQFQEQGILGVAAEGKTQIQWAEEPGTFADGQSYSLRRPAMTS
;
A
#
# COMPACT_ATOMS: atom_id res chain seq x y z
N MET A 1 -1.15 7.81 30.80
CA MET A 1 -2.28 8.65 30.40
C MET A 1 -2.70 8.20 29.00
N ALA A 2 -3.80 7.45 28.90
CA ALA A 2 -4.29 6.95 27.62
C ALA A 2 -5.13 8.04 26.95
N LEU A 3 -4.68 8.52 25.78
CA LEU A 3 -5.45 9.47 24.97
C LEU A 3 -6.24 8.66 23.93
N GLY A 4 -7.53 8.45 24.19
CA GLY A 4 -8.44 7.79 23.27
C GLY A 4 -8.69 8.66 22.04
N ILE A 5 -8.33 8.17 20.86
CA ILE A 5 -8.70 8.78 19.59
C ILE A 5 -10.11 8.29 19.23
N VAL A 6 -11.10 9.15 19.41
CA VAL A 6 -12.47 8.93 18.93
C VAL A 6 -12.55 9.46 17.49
N LEU A 7 -12.84 8.58 16.53
CA LEU A 7 -13.17 8.94 15.16
C LEU A 7 -14.69 9.04 15.02
N SER A 8 -15.21 10.25 14.75
CA SER A 8 -16.63 10.49 14.53
C SER A 8 -17.10 9.93 13.16
N PRO A 9 -18.27 9.28 13.08
CA PRO A 9 -18.88 8.89 11.81
C PRO A 9 -19.68 10.06 11.23
N GLY A 10 -19.18 10.68 10.16
CA GLY A 10 -19.94 11.64 9.37
C GLY A 10 -20.89 10.93 8.41
N LEU A 11 -22.15 10.70 8.82
CA LEU A 11 -23.23 10.30 7.92
C LEU A 11 -23.69 11.52 7.10
N GLY A 12 -23.25 11.60 5.84
CA GLY A 12 -23.85 12.48 4.83
C GLY A 12 -24.76 11.70 3.90
N ARG A 13 -26.08 11.73 4.13
CA ARG A 13 -27.08 11.25 3.16
C ARG A 13 -27.20 12.30 2.05
N MET A 14 -26.72 12.00 0.85
CA MET A 14 -27.12 12.72 -0.37
C MET A 14 -28.16 11.87 -1.11
N THR A 15 -29.44 12.23 -0.96
CA THR A 15 -30.51 11.78 -1.85
C THR A 15 -30.56 12.73 -3.04
N GLN A 16 -30.07 12.29 -4.20
CA GLN A 16 -30.38 12.93 -5.46
C GLN A 16 -30.78 11.84 -6.46
N ALA A 17 -32.00 11.94 -6.98
CA ALA A 17 -32.56 10.99 -7.93
C ALA A 17 -31.87 11.14 -9.29
N MET A 18 -31.38 10.03 -9.85
CA MET A 18 -30.85 9.99 -11.22
C MET A 18 -32.01 9.98 -12.24
N PRO A 19 -31.93 10.73 -13.35
CA PRO A 19 -32.91 10.68 -14.42
C PRO A 19 -32.84 9.33 -15.16
N PRO A 20 -33.95 8.88 -15.80
CA PRO A 20 -34.02 7.57 -16.45
C PRO A 20 -33.11 7.55 -17.69
N ASN A 21 -32.15 6.62 -17.66
CA ASN A 21 -31.20 6.41 -18.75
C ASN A 21 -31.90 5.58 -19.85
N SER A 22 -32.13 6.19 -21.02
CA SER A 22 -32.52 5.45 -22.23
C SER A 22 -31.36 4.54 -22.63
N ARG A 23 -31.59 3.22 -22.58
CA ARG A 23 -30.63 2.18 -22.95
C ARG A 23 -30.29 2.25 -24.46
N PRO A 24 -29.01 2.27 -24.86
CA PRO A 24 -28.60 1.63 -26.09
C PRO A 24 -28.65 0.11 -25.90
N ASP A 25 -28.88 -0.63 -26.99
CA ASP A 25 -29.19 -2.05 -27.04
C ASP A 25 -28.35 -2.96 -26.12
N SER A 26 -29.05 -3.98 -25.59
CA SER A 26 -28.53 -5.05 -24.76
C SER A 26 -27.58 -5.97 -25.53
N GLY A 27 -26.35 -5.51 -25.71
CA GLY A 27 -25.18 -6.32 -26.00
C GLY A 27 -24.24 -6.27 -24.78
N ASP A 28 -23.58 -7.39 -24.52
CA ASP A 28 -22.76 -7.71 -23.33
C ASP A 28 -21.59 -6.74 -23.06
N GLN A 29 -21.90 -5.56 -22.50
CA GLN A 29 -20.90 -4.57 -22.09
C GLN A 29 -20.09 -5.02 -20.86
N THR A 30 -20.60 -5.99 -20.10
CA THR A 30 -19.92 -6.61 -18.96
C THR A 30 -18.76 -7.51 -19.39
N ALA A 31 -18.91 -8.29 -20.46
CA ALA A 31 -17.79 -9.02 -21.05
C ALA A 31 -16.80 -8.08 -21.75
N GLU A 32 -17.27 -6.99 -22.36
CA GLU A 32 -16.38 -6.01 -23.02
C GLU A 32 -15.48 -5.28 -21.99
N ILE A 33 -16.01 -4.91 -20.82
CA ILE A 33 -15.23 -4.30 -19.73
C ILE A 33 -14.26 -5.30 -19.08
N LEU A 34 -14.60 -6.59 -19.02
CA LEU A 34 -13.70 -7.65 -18.53
C LEU A 34 -12.62 -8.03 -19.56
N GLN A 35 -12.92 -7.96 -20.85
CA GLN A 35 -11.97 -8.19 -21.96
C GLN A 35 -10.96 -7.04 -22.12
N ASN A 36 -11.28 -5.83 -21.66
CA ASN A 36 -10.41 -4.66 -21.74
C ASN A 36 -9.35 -4.57 -20.61
N ARG A 37 -9.04 -5.69 -19.94
CA ARG A 37 -7.72 -5.84 -19.31
C ARG A 37 -6.82 -6.45 -20.37
N THR A 38 -6.01 -5.62 -21.04
CA THR A 38 -4.97 -6.11 -21.95
C THR A 38 -4.03 -7.00 -21.14
N ALA A 39 -4.29 -8.32 -21.17
CA ALA A 39 -3.47 -9.34 -20.52
C ALA A 39 -1.98 -9.20 -20.91
N LEU A 40 -1.73 -8.54 -22.04
CA LEU A 40 -0.44 -8.20 -22.59
C LEU A 40 -0.28 -6.68 -22.76
N SER A 41 -0.52 -5.87 -21.73
CA SER A 41 -0.29 -4.41 -21.79
C SER A 41 1.15 -4.03 -22.18
N GLY A 42 2.13 -4.91 -21.98
CA GLY A 42 3.51 -4.79 -22.49
C GLY A 42 3.77 -5.47 -23.84
N GLY A 43 2.77 -6.10 -24.46
CA GLY A 43 2.90 -6.93 -25.67
C GLY A 43 3.50 -8.32 -25.41
N THR A 44 3.27 -9.25 -26.34
CA THR A 44 3.72 -10.66 -26.26
C THR A 44 5.23 -10.82 -26.05
N LEU A 45 6.02 -9.86 -26.52
CA LEU A 45 7.49 -9.89 -26.42
C LEU A 45 8.02 -9.37 -25.09
N ALA A 46 7.26 -8.57 -24.34
CA ALA A 46 7.68 -8.03 -23.05
C ALA A 46 7.00 -8.73 -21.87
N THR A 47 5.79 -9.28 -22.05
CA THR A 47 5.07 -10.01 -21.02
C THR A 47 5.82 -11.28 -20.60
N VAL A 48 5.87 -11.52 -19.29
CA VAL A 48 6.35 -12.75 -18.68
C VAL A 48 5.19 -13.48 -18.01
N GLU A 49 4.92 -14.69 -18.47
CA GLU A 49 3.89 -15.58 -17.92
C GLU A 49 4.39 -16.21 -16.60
N LYS A 50 4.25 -15.47 -15.49
CA LYS A 50 4.62 -15.95 -14.14
C LYS A 50 3.49 -15.66 -13.16
N PHE A 51 2.84 -16.71 -12.66
CA PHE A 51 1.68 -16.62 -11.76
C PHE A 51 2.00 -16.96 -10.31
N THR A 52 3.23 -16.69 -9.89
CA THR A 52 3.70 -16.96 -8.53
C THR A 52 3.94 -15.66 -7.77
N GLN A 53 4.25 -15.76 -6.49
CA GLN A 53 4.66 -14.64 -5.63
C GLN A 53 5.86 -13.80 -6.12
N THR A 54 6.59 -14.23 -7.15
CA THR A 54 7.69 -13.47 -7.77
C THR A 54 7.33 -12.90 -9.15
N ALA A 55 6.04 -12.83 -9.49
CA ALA A 55 5.56 -12.33 -10.77
C ALA A 55 6.10 -10.92 -11.10
N PHE A 56 6.11 -10.03 -10.09
CA PHE A 56 6.58 -8.66 -10.24
C PHE A 56 8.11 -8.52 -10.23
N ALA A 57 8.83 -9.57 -9.82
CA ALA A 57 10.29 -9.62 -9.79
C ALA A 57 10.91 -10.04 -11.13
N GLN A 58 10.10 -10.24 -12.16
CA GLN A 58 10.59 -10.70 -13.46
C GLN A 58 11.06 -9.51 -14.32
N PRO A 59 12.25 -9.57 -14.92
CA PRO A 59 12.62 -8.63 -15.97
C PRO A 59 11.74 -8.87 -17.21
N LEU A 60 11.61 -7.85 -18.07
CA LEU A 60 10.96 -8.04 -19.36
C LEU A 60 11.69 -9.12 -20.18
N LYS A 61 10.92 -9.96 -20.88
CA LYS A 61 11.46 -11.13 -21.61
C LYS A 61 12.49 -10.74 -22.68
N ASN A 62 12.27 -9.63 -23.36
CA ASN A 62 13.07 -9.14 -24.49
C ASN A 62 14.21 -8.18 -24.11
N LEU A 63 14.59 -8.05 -22.83
CA LEU A 63 15.75 -7.24 -22.47
C LEU A 63 17.04 -7.82 -23.10
N ASP A 64 17.88 -6.96 -23.68
CA ASP A 64 19.23 -7.36 -24.05
C ASP A 64 20.11 -7.63 -22.81
N ARG A 65 21.31 -8.17 -23.02
CA ARG A 65 22.23 -8.51 -21.92
C ARG A 65 22.59 -7.30 -21.05
N LYS A 66 22.86 -6.13 -21.65
CA LYS A 66 23.23 -4.91 -20.91
C LYS A 66 22.06 -4.45 -20.04
N ARG A 67 20.85 -4.44 -20.57
CA ARG A 67 19.63 -4.09 -19.83
C ARG A 67 19.29 -5.09 -18.74
N ARG A 68 19.53 -6.39 -18.96
CA ARG A 68 19.40 -7.40 -17.90
C ARG A 68 20.37 -7.16 -16.75
N HIS A 69 21.61 -6.74 -17.03
CA HIS A 69 22.56 -6.35 -15.97
C HIS A 69 22.07 -5.12 -15.19
N VAL A 70 21.52 -4.11 -15.87
CA VAL A 70 20.93 -2.93 -15.21
C VAL A 70 19.74 -3.33 -14.33
N PHE A 71 18.85 -4.19 -14.82
CA PHE A 71 17.74 -4.72 -14.03
C PHE A 71 18.24 -5.45 -12.78
N ALA A 72 19.19 -6.38 -12.93
CA ALA A 72 19.73 -7.16 -11.81
C ALA A 72 20.42 -6.27 -10.76
N PHE A 73 21.12 -5.22 -11.19
CA PHE A 73 21.69 -4.24 -10.26
C PHE A 73 20.60 -3.46 -9.51
N GLY A 74 19.55 -3.03 -10.20
CA GLY A 74 18.41 -2.34 -9.60
C GLY A 74 17.67 -3.21 -8.59
N ASP A 75 17.40 -4.47 -8.95
CA ASP A 75 16.81 -5.48 -8.05
C ASP A 75 17.70 -5.72 -6.83
N HIS A 76 19.01 -5.84 -7.01
CA HIS A 76 19.94 -5.95 -5.89
C HIS A 76 19.85 -4.74 -4.94
N LEU A 77 19.85 -3.51 -5.48
CA LEU A 77 19.70 -2.30 -4.67
C LEU A 77 18.34 -2.23 -3.97
N PHE A 78 17.27 -2.65 -4.63
CA PHE A 78 15.91 -2.66 -4.08
C PHE A 78 15.77 -3.56 -2.85
N ASN A 79 16.48 -4.70 -2.87
CA ASN A 79 16.56 -5.65 -1.77
C ASN A 79 17.62 -5.27 -0.71
N THR A 80 18.49 -4.31 -1.02
CA THR A 80 19.58 -3.91 -0.13
C THR A 80 19.08 -3.05 1.03
N GLN A 81 19.64 -3.33 2.20
CA GLN A 81 19.41 -2.61 3.43
C GLN A 81 20.26 -1.34 3.51
N TRP A 82 19.61 -0.19 3.68
CA TRP A 82 20.24 1.05 4.14
C TRP A 82 20.65 0.93 5.60
N VAL A 83 21.82 1.47 5.94
CA VAL A 83 22.38 1.40 7.29
C VAL A 83 22.61 2.79 7.89
N GLN A 84 22.72 2.84 9.22
CA GLN A 84 23.03 4.06 9.95
C GLN A 84 24.40 4.58 9.53
N ALA A 85 24.51 5.89 9.29
CA ALA A 85 25.78 6.56 9.06
C ALA A 85 26.49 6.91 10.38
N PRO A 86 27.83 6.93 10.40
CA PRO A 86 28.73 6.41 9.38
C PRO A 86 28.82 4.87 9.44
N SER A 87 28.98 4.23 8.28
CA SER A 87 29.21 2.77 8.20
C SER A 87 30.44 2.45 7.34
N SER A 88 30.92 1.20 7.40
CA SER A 88 31.94 0.71 6.47
C SER A 88 31.44 0.60 5.03
N THR A 89 30.13 0.72 4.81
CA THR A 89 29.47 0.70 3.50
C THR A 89 28.96 2.08 3.12
N ALA A 90 29.87 3.04 2.87
CA ALA A 90 29.55 4.46 2.63
C ALA A 90 28.53 4.75 1.49
N LYS A 91 28.31 3.80 0.57
CA LYS A 91 27.31 3.96 -0.51
C LYS A 91 25.88 3.58 -0.06
N LEU A 92 25.75 2.99 1.12
CA LEU A 92 24.50 2.45 1.67
C LEU A 92 24.24 2.99 3.08
N ASP A 93 25.12 3.81 3.64
CA ASP A 93 24.75 4.62 4.79
C ASP A 93 23.97 5.87 4.36
N GLY A 94 23.11 6.35 5.25
CA GLY A 94 22.07 7.32 4.91
C GLY A 94 20.68 6.92 5.41
N LEU A 95 20.58 5.84 6.19
CA LEU A 95 19.38 5.56 6.94
C LEU A 95 19.14 6.69 7.95
N GLY A 96 18.01 7.39 7.81
CA GLY A 96 17.60 8.44 8.73
C GLY A 96 17.35 7.92 10.15
N PRO A 97 17.30 8.81 11.15
CA PRO A 97 17.20 8.42 12.57
C PRO A 97 15.91 7.67 12.90
N LEU A 98 14.83 7.98 12.18
CA LEU A 98 13.52 7.32 12.27
C LEU A 98 13.11 6.80 10.89
N PHE A 99 12.56 5.60 10.83
CA PHE A 99 12.17 4.96 9.58
C PHE A 99 11.07 3.91 9.78
N ASN A 100 10.32 3.60 8.72
CA ASN A 100 9.41 2.45 8.71
C ASN A 100 10.11 1.19 8.24
N ARG A 101 10.89 1.26 7.18
CA ARG A 101 11.70 0.15 6.65
C ARG A 101 12.98 0.70 6.07
N SER A 102 13.97 -0.16 6.06
CA SER A 102 15.34 0.16 5.71
C SER A 102 15.75 -0.50 4.39
N SER A 103 14.81 -1.10 3.67
CA SER A 103 14.95 -1.48 2.25
C SER A 103 13.61 -1.29 1.55
N CYS A 104 13.64 -1.13 0.22
CA CYS A 104 12.42 -1.01 -0.58
C CYS A 104 11.59 -2.30 -0.48
N ALA A 105 12.26 -3.45 -0.58
CA ALA A 105 11.67 -4.78 -0.45
C ALA A 105 11.01 -5.02 0.92
N GLY A 106 11.42 -4.29 1.97
CA GLY A 106 10.79 -4.36 3.29
C GLY A 106 9.30 -3.98 3.30
N CYS A 107 8.85 -3.18 2.32
CA CYS A 107 7.44 -2.89 2.07
C CYS A 107 6.92 -3.53 0.77
N HIS A 108 7.80 -3.70 -0.22
CA HIS A 108 7.47 -4.26 -1.53
C HIS A 108 8.03 -5.67 -1.68
N ILE A 109 7.47 -6.60 -0.90
CA ILE A 109 7.96 -7.98 -0.83
C ILE A 109 7.91 -8.62 -2.22
N ARG A 110 9.07 -9.08 -2.71
CA ARG A 110 9.24 -9.69 -4.04
C ARG A 110 8.76 -8.78 -5.18
N ASP A 111 9.06 -7.48 -5.03
CA ASP A 111 8.68 -6.38 -5.94
C ASP A 111 7.16 -6.21 -6.08
N GLY A 112 6.42 -6.89 -5.20
CA GLY A 112 4.98 -6.93 -5.21
C GLY A 112 4.34 -5.80 -4.43
N ARG A 113 3.01 -5.88 -4.37
CA ARG A 113 2.21 -4.98 -3.55
C ARG A 113 2.28 -5.43 -2.09
N GLY A 114 2.53 -4.47 -1.21
CA GLY A 114 2.37 -4.67 0.22
C GLY A 114 0.94 -5.10 0.58
N ARG A 115 0.80 -5.99 1.55
CA ARG A 115 -0.48 -6.48 2.06
C ARG A 115 -0.76 -5.97 3.48
N PRO A 116 -2.03 -5.94 3.92
CA PRO A 116 -2.33 -5.86 5.34
C PRO A 116 -1.83 -7.12 6.08
N PRO A 117 -1.75 -7.08 7.42
CA PRO A 117 -1.41 -8.26 8.23
C PRO A 117 -2.38 -9.41 8.00
N LEU A 118 -1.88 -10.64 8.03
CA LEU A 118 -2.72 -11.86 8.05
C LEU A 118 -3.40 -11.99 9.42
N ALA A 119 -4.39 -12.89 9.55
CA ALA A 119 -5.14 -13.07 10.80
C ALA A 119 -4.28 -13.38 12.04
N HIS A 120 -3.11 -14.00 11.85
CA HIS A 120 -2.15 -14.31 12.91
C HIS A 120 -1.04 -13.24 13.07
N GLU A 121 -1.09 -12.17 12.29
CA GLU A 121 -0.13 -11.07 12.33
C GLU A 121 -0.84 -9.81 12.83
N THR A 122 -0.25 -9.12 13.81
CA THR A 122 -0.80 -7.86 14.32
C THR A 122 -0.11 -6.63 13.73
N ARG A 123 1.12 -6.79 13.24
CA ARG A 123 1.97 -5.70 12.79
C ARG A 123 1.87 -5.45 11.29
N MET A 124 1.68 -4.19 10.93
CA MET A 124 1.67 -3.74 9.53
C MET A 124 3.07 -3.75 8.92
N LEU A 125 3.39 -4.80 8.17
CA LEU A 125 4.72 -4.93 7.56
C LEU A 125 4.93 -4.00 6.37
N SER A 126 3.89 -3.74 5.59
CA SER A 126 3.97 -3.01 4.31
C SER A 126 2.90 -1.95 4.16
N LYS A 127 2.42 -1.42 5.28
CA LYS A 127 1.46 -0.31 5.35
C LYS A 127 2.03 0.76 6.27
N LEU A 128 1.60 1.99 6.03
CA LEU A 128 2.01 3.18 6.78
C LEU A 128 0.80 3.72 7.53
N VAL A 129 1.04 4.23 8.73
CA VAL A 129 0.05 5.02 9.45
C VAL A 129 0.32 6.49 9.18
N ARG A 130 -0.68 7.16 8.60
CA ARG A 130 -0.68 8.60 8.38
C ARG A 130 -1.35 9.28 9.55
N LEU A 131 -0.72 10.34 10.06
CA LEU A 131 -1.23 11.12 11.17
C LEU A 131 -1.57 12.52 10.67
N SER A 132 -2.64 13.09 11.23
CA SER A 132 -3.04 14.46 10.95
C SER A 132 -3.84 15.03 12.11
N ILE A 133 -3.79 16.34 12.25
CA ILE A 133 -4.74 17.08 13.10
C ILE A 133 -6.00 17.43 12.28
N PRO A 134 -7.14 17.74 12.94
CA PRO A 134 -8.33 18.20 12.24
C PRO A 134 -8.06 19.45 11.38
N GLY A 135 -8.71 19.52 10.22
CA GLY A 135 -8.56 20.61 9.25
C GLY A 135 -7.88 20.18 7.96
N GLN A 136 -7.71 21.12 7.05
CA GLN A 136 -7.08 20.92 5.74
C GLN A 136 -6.15 22.09 5.43
N ASN A 137 -5.08 21.81 4.69
CA ASN A 137 -4.22 22.87 4.14
C ASN A 137 -4.90 23.56 2.95
N GLU A 138 -4.24 24.59 2.40
CA GLU A 138 -4.73 25.39 1.26
C GLU A 138 -5.08 24.55 0.01
N ARG A 139 -4.55 23.33 -0.10
CA ARG A 139 -4.79 22.39 -1.22
C ARG A 139 -5.77 21.27 -0.86
N GLY A 140 -6.46 21.36 0.28
CA GLY A 140 -7.39 20.33 0.75
C GLY A 140 -6.72 19.08 1.34
N GLY A 141 -5.39 19.10 1.52
CA GLY A 141 -4.64 17.98 2.11
C GLY A 141 -4.66 17.99 3.64
N PRO A 142 -4.34 16.87 4.29
CA PRO A 142 -4.29 16.79 5.75
C PRO A 142 -3.23 17.71 6.35
N LEU A 143 -3.52 18.29 7.52
CA LEU A 143 -2.55 19.04 8.31
C LEU A 143 -1.65 18.08 9.11
N PRO A 144 -0.30 18.20 9.04
CA PRO A 144 0.59 17.30 9.75
C PRO A 144 0.47 17.45 11.27
N HIS A 145 0.71 16.36 12.01
CA HIS A 145 0.84 16.43 13.46
C HIS A 145 2.10 17.24 13.83
N PRO A 146 2.04 18.16 14.82
CA PRO A 146 3.18 19.03 15.13
C PRO A 146 4.42 18.27 15.62
N VAL A 147 4.24 17.09 16.22
CA VAL A 147 5.35 16.26 16.75
C VAL A 147 5.77 15.15 15.78
N TYR A 148 4.82 14.53 15.09
CA TYR A 148 5.06 13.29 14.30
C TYR A 148 4.99 13.53 12.79
N GLY A 149 4.73 14.77 12.37
CA GLY A 149 4.48 15.09 10.98
C GLY A 149 3.27 14.32 10.42
N GLY A 150 3.39 13.89 9.16
CA GLY A 150 2.32 13.19 8.44
C GLY A 150 2.46 11.67 8.40
N GLN A 151 3.49 11.08 9.00
CA GLN A 151 3.76 9.65 8.90
C GLN A 151 4.44 9.13 10.16
N PHE A 152 3.82 8.14 10.78
CA PHE A 152 4.34 7.50 11.98
C PHE A 152 5.50 6.54 11.65
N GLN A 153 6.62 6.67 12.36
CA GLN A 153 7.87 5.94 12.15
C GLN A 153 8.08 4.87 13.24
N GLU A 154 7.90 3.60 12.85
CA GLU A 154 7.92 2.50 13.82
C GLU A 154 9.31 2.00 14.22
N GLN A 155 10.38 2.51 13.62
CA GLN A 155 11.75 2.10 13.91
C GLN A 155 12.64 3.33 14.10
N GLY A 156 13.65 3.16 14.94
CA GLY A 156 14.72 4.12 15.12
C GLY A 156 16.07 3.40 15.04
N ILE A 157 17.12 4.18 14.75
CA ILE A 157 18.51 3.71 14.80
C ILE A 157 18.97 3.52 16.26
N LEU A 158 20.21 3.05 16.47
CA LEU A 158 20.75 2.90 17.82
C LEU A 158 20.77 4.26 18.56
N GLY A 159 20.23 4.28 19.77
CA GLY A 159 20.13 5.49 20.59
C GLY A 159 18.96 6.41 20.24
N VAL A 160 18.16 6.09 19.21
CA VAL A 160 16.95 6.83 18.86
C VAL A 160 15.72 5.95 19.08
N ALA A 161 14.85 6.35 20.00
CA ALA A 161 13.59 5.64 20.22
C ALA A 161 12.67 5.80 19.00
N ALA A 162 12.05 4.69 18.57
CA ALA A 162 10.96 4.75 17.60
C ALA A 162 9.77 5.56 18.16
N GLU A 163 8.93 6.10 17.27
CA GLU A 163 7.71 6.81 17.69
C GLU A 163 6.69 5.86 18.34
N GLY A 164 6.82 4.56 18.09
CA GLY A 164 6.09 3.47 18.75
C GLY A 164 5.86 2.30 17.80
N LYS A 165 4.86 1.46 18.09
CA LYS A 165 4.43 0.36 17.21
C LYS A 165 2.94 0.52 16.93
N THR A 166 2.52 0.19 15.72
CA THR A 166 1.09 0.16 15.40
C THR A 166 0.63 -1.26 15.21
N GLN A 167 -0.53 -1.56 15.78
CA GLN A 167 -1.21 -2.83 15.60
C GLN A 167 -2.58 -2.58 15.00
N ILE A 168 -2.99 -3.48 14.12
CA ILE A 168 -4.30 -3.44 13.48
C ILE A 168 -5.06 -4.73 13.82
N GLN A 169 -6.30 -4.54 14.23
CA GLN A 169 -7.27 -5.60 14.44
C GLN A 169 -8.40 -5.40 13.45
N TRP A 170 -8.96 -6.49 12.94
CA TRP A 170 -10.04 -6.45 11.97
C TRP A 170 -11.34 -6.92 12.61
N ALA A 171 -12.39 -6.12 12.47
CA ALA A 171 -13.75 -6.53 12.75
C ALA A 171 -14.45 -6.83 11.41
N GLU A 172 -15.10 -8.00 11.33
CA GLU A 172 -15.94 -8.36 10.19
C GLU A 172 -17.32 -7.70 10.36
N GLU A 173 -17.81 -7.08 9.29
CA GLU A 173 -19.08 -6.37 9.22
C GLU A 173 -19.93 -7.02 8.13
N PRO A 174 -20.91 -7.87 8.49
CA PRO A 174 -21.72 -8.57 7.52
C PRO A 174 -22.66 -7.61 6.80
N GLY A 175 -22.94 -7.92 5.54
CA GLY A 175 -23.90 -7.20 4.73
C GLY A 175 -24.51 -8.08 3.65
N THR A 176 -25.44 -7.49 2.90
CA THR A 176 -26.15 -8.17 1.81
C THR A 176 -26.21 -7.24 0.61
N PHE A 177 -25.92 -7.78 -0.57
CA PHE A 177 -26.13 -7.09 -1.83
C PHE A 177 -27.63 -6.97 -2.13
N ALA A 178 -28.00 -6.12 -3.10
CA ALA A 178 -29.40 -5.89 -3.45
C ALA A 178 -30.10 -7.14 -4.01
N ASP A 179 -29.34 -8.10 -4.53
CA ASP A 179 -29.81 -9.40 -5.03
C ASP A 179 -29.94 -10.48 -3.93
N GLY A 180 -29.62 -10.15 -2.68
CA GLY A 180 -29.68 -11.07 -1.54
C GLY A 180 -28.39 -11.83 -1.26
N GLN A 181 -27.33 -11.69 -2.06
CA GLN A 181 -26.05 -12.36 -1.80
C GLN A 181 -25.34 -11.74 -0.58
N SER A 182 -24.84 -12.57 0.34
CA SER A 182 -24.11 -12.12 1.53
C SER A 182 -22.67 -11.71 1.21
N TYR A 183 -22.18 -10.68 1.90
CA TYR A 183 -20.75 -10.34 1.97
C TYR A 183 -20.34 -9.98 3.40
N SER A 184 -19.04 -9.83 3.63
CA SER A 184 -18.50 -9.25 4.85
C SER A 184 -17.41 -8.24 4.52
N LEU A 185 -17.47 -7.07 5.15
CA LEU A 185 -16.43 -6.04 5.07
C LEU A 185 -15.51 -6.13 6.27
N ARG A 186 -14.25 -5.73 6.08
CA ARG A 186 -13.31 -5.62 7.19
C ARG A 186 -13.17 -4.17 7.62
N ARG A 187 -13.56 -3.88 8.85
CA ARG A 187 -13.29 -2.59 9.49
C ARG A 187 -11.99 -2.67 10.30
N PRO A 188 -11.01 -1.79 10.05
CA PRO A 188 -9.79 -1.73 10.84
C PRO A 188 -10.03 -1.03 12.18
N ALA A 189 -9.49 -1.59 13.25
CA ALA A 189 -9.30 -0.95 14.55
C ALA A 189 -7.80 -0.88 14.84
N MET A 190 -7.27 0.33 15.03
CA MET A 190 -5.85 0.54 15.29
C MET A 190 -5.59 0.75 16.78
N THR A 191 -4.50 0.18 17.26
CA THR A 191 -3.96 0.41 18.61
C THR A 191 -2.46 0.73 18.50
N SER A 192 -1.96 1.54 19.43
CA SER A 192 -0.56 1.98 19.52
C SER A 192 0.04 1.60 20.86
#